data_AF-A0A8D8KWT9-F1
#
_entry.id   AF-A0A8D8KWT9-F1
#
_cell.length_a   1.000
_cell.length_b   1.000
_cell.length_c   1.000
_cell.angle_alpha   90.00
_cell.angle_beta   90.00
_cell.angle_gamma   90.00
#
_symmetry.space_group_name_H-M   'P 1'
#
loop_
_entity.id
_entity.type
_entity.pdbx_description
1 polymer ?
#
loop_
_entity_poly.entity_id
_entity_poly.type
_entity_poly.pdbx_seq_one_letter_code
_entity_poly.pdbx_strand_id
1 'polypeptide(L)'
;MDAMGQDPADVPISRSTISRKRKHARKAIAQKIRKEFIPADPMVVHFDGKLLENPNGSGKVERLPTLVSWDGSEKLLGTPALVKGTGDYYKLLSNKLIFIFNAYLRRIRRQISLRIAA
;
A
#
# COMPACT_ATOMS: atom_id res chain seq x y z
N MET A 1 -20.53 -22.53 -13.76
CA MET A 1 -21.27 -21.38 -13.23
C MET A 1 -20.48 -20.78 -12.10
N ASP A 2 -19.85 -19.63 -12.35
CA ASP A 2 -19.00 -18.92 -11.39
C ASP A 2 -19.86 -18.26 -10.30
N ALA A 3 -19.25 -17.64 -9.30
CA ALA A 3 -19.95 -16.81 -8.31
C ALA A 3 -20.75 -15.64 -8.91
N MET A 4 -20.63 -15.39 -10.21
CA MET A 4 -21.42 -14.42 -11.00
C MET A 4 -22.37 -15.07 -12.03
N GLY A 5 -22.53 -16.40 -12.03
CA GLY A 5 -23.42 -17.11 -12.96
C GLY A 5 -22.95 -17.13 -14.41
N GLN A 6 -21.65 -16.91 -14.66
CA GLN A 6 -21.05 -17.02 -15.99
C GLN A 6 -20.42 -18.39 -16.20
N ASP A 7 -20.34 -18.83 -17.45
CA ASP A 7 -19.53 -19.99 -17.85
C ASP A 7 -18.06 -19.52 -17.98
N PRO A 8 -17.12 -20.12 -17.24
CA PRO A 8 -15.72 -19.73 -17.31
C PRO A 8 -15.08 -20.04 -18.68
N ALA A 9 -15.70 -20.87 -19.52
CA ALA A 9 -15.31 -21.08 -20.91
C ALA A 9 -15.67 -19.91 -21.83
N ASP A 10 -16.72 -19.15 -21.51
CA ASP A 10 -17.22 -18.01 -22.32
C ASP A 10 -16.49 -16.69 -22.01
N VAL A 11 -15.68 -16.65 -20.95
CA VAL A 11 -14.93 -15.47 -20.58
C VAL A 11 -13.44 -15.71 -20.82
N PRO A 12 -12.89 -15.35 -21.99
CA PRO A 12 -11.45 -15.36 -22.19
C PRO A 12 -10.81 -14.26 -21.33
N ILE A 13 -10.51 -14.58 -20.07
CA ILE A 13 -9.88 -13.66 -19.14
C ILE A 13 -8.39 -13.56 -19.48
N SER A 14 -8.05 -12.66 -20.39
CA SER A 14 -6.64 -12.38 -20.68
C SER A 14 -5.95 -11.75 -19.46
N ARG A 15 -4.70 -12.17 -19.21
CA ARG A 15 -3.86 -11.62 -18.13
C ARG A 15 -3.73 -10.10 -18.22
N SER A 16 -3.72 -9.56 -19.44
CA SER A 16 -3.68 -8.11 -19.70
C SER A 16 -4.97 -7.41 -19.26
N THR A 17 -6.14 -8.01 -19.48
CA THR A 17 -7.43 -7.47 -19.02
C THR A 17 -7.53 -7.43 -17.50
N ILE A 18 -7.12 -8.50 -16.81
CA ILE A 18 -7.02 -8.51 -15.33
C ILE A 18 -6.10 -7.38 -14.85
N SER A 19 -4.90 -7.28 -15.44
CA SER A 19 -3.91 -6.27 -15.06
C SER A 19 -4.47 -4.85 -15.20
N ARG A 20 -5.12 -4.57 -16.33
CA ARG A 20 -5.75 -3.27 -16.65
C ARG A 20 -6.90 -2.95 -15.70
N LYS A 21 -7.81 -3.90 -15.44
CA LYS A 21 -8.90 -3.73 -14.46
C LYS A 21 -8.36 -3.46 -13.05
N ARG A 22 -7.32 -4.19 -12.61
CA ARG A 22 -6.64 -3.94 -11.34
C ARG A 22 -6.00 -2.55 -11.30
N LYS A 23 -5.35 -2.10 -12.39
CA LYS A 23 -4.76 -0.75 -12.48
C LYS A 23 -5.83 0.33 -12.40
N HIS A 24 -6.95 0.15 -13.11
CA HIS A 24 -8.09 1.07 -13.09
C HIS A 24 -8.71 1.18 -11.69
N ALA A 25 -9.03 0.05 -11.05
CA ALA A 25 -9.58 0.01 -9.70
C ALA A 25 -8.64 0.71 -8.69
N ARG A 26 -7.33 0.44 -8.78
CA ARG A 26 -6.34 1.10 -7.92
C ARG A 26 -6.33 2.62 -8.12
N LYS A 27 -6.41 3.10 -9.36
CA LYS A 27 -6.47 4.54 -9.68
C LYS A 27 -7.73 5.19 -9.09
N ALA A 28 -8.89 4.58 -9.33
CA ALA A 28 -10.17 5.09 -8.83
C ALA A 28 -10.18 5.19 -7.29
N ILE A 29 -9.67 4.17 -6.61
CA ILE A 29 -9.58 4.19 -5.15
C ILE A 29 -8.61 5.27 -4.67
N ALA A 30 -7.44 5.43 -5.31
CA ALA A 30 -6.49 6.47 -4.94
C ALA A 30 -7.10 7.88 -5.09
N GLN A 31 -7.87 8.11 -6.16
CA GLN A 31 -8.60 9.37 -6.36
C GLN A 31 -9.67 9.57 -5.27
N LYS A 32 -10.43 8.52 -4.94
CA LYS A 32 -11.44 8.55 -3.88
C LYS A 32 -10.82 8.91 -2.52
N ILE A 33 -9.73 8.24 -2.14
CA ILE A 33 -9.02 8.54 -0.89
C ILE A 33 -8.53 9.98 -0.90
N ARG A 34 -7.90 10.44 -1.99
CA ARG A 34 -7.41 11.82 -2.08
C ARG A 34 -8.52 12.87 -1.92
N LYS A 35 -9.76 12.56 -2.30
CA LYS A 35 -10.92 13.46 -2.16
C LYS A 35 -11.60 13.37 -0.79
N GLU A 36 -11.69 12.16 -0.22
CA GLU A 36 -12.47 11.90 1.00
C GLU A 36 -11.65 11.85 2.29
N PHE A 37 -10.34 11.64 2.19
CA PHE A 37 -9.49 11.49 3.36
C PHE A 37 -9.04 12.85 3.86
N ILE A 38 -9.78 13.36 4.84
CA ILE A 38 -9.44 14.53 5.64
C ILE A 38 -9.16 14.00 7.04
N PRO A 39 -7.89 13.84 7.45
CA PRO A 39 -7.60 13.41 8.81
C PRO A 39 -8.00 14.53 9.78
N ALA A 40 -8.62 14.14 10.90
CA ALA A 40 -8.99 15.09 11.96
C ALA A 40 -7.74 15.68 12.63
N ASP A 41 -6.73 14.84 12.84
CA ASP A 41 -5.44 15.21 13.43
C ASP A 41 -4.31 15.18 12.41
N PRO A 42 -3.26 16.01 12.60
CA PRO A 42 -2.07 15.95 11.76
C PRO A 42 -1.46 14.54 11.78
N MET A 43 -1.32 13.94 10.61
CA MET A 43 -0.60 12.69 10.46
C MET A 43 0.85 12.99 10.10
N VAL A 44 1.78 12.43 10.86
CA VAL A 44 3.21 12.58 10.60
C VAL A 44 3.74 11.27 10.03
N VAL A 45 4.46 11.36 8.91
CA VAL A 45 5.16 10.23 8.33
C VAL A 45 6.64 10.35 8.64
N HIS A 46 7.17 9.41 9.41
CA HIS A 46 8.58 9.34 9.74
C HIS A 46 9.28 8.34 8.81
N PHE A 47 10.37 8.81 8.20
CA PHE A 47 11.28 8.00 7.42
C PHE A 47 12.67 8.18 8.00
N ASP A 48 13.26 7.09 8.45
CA ASP A 48 14.65 7.06 8.86
C ASP A 48 15.32 5.86 8.22
N GLY A 49 16.40 6.10 7.49
CA GLY A 49 17.14 5.05 6.80
C GLY A 49 17.95 4.25 7.81
N LYS A 50 17.77 2.93 7.86
CA LYS A 50 18.51 2.07 8.77
C LYS A 50 19.19 0.94 8.03
N LEU A 51 20.48 0.76 8.29
CA LEU A 51 21.24 -0.39 7.79
C LEU A 51 20.84 -1.64 8.59
N LEU A 52 20.17 -2.60 7.95
CA LEU A 52 19.66 -3.81 8.59
C LEU A 52 20.19 -5.04 7.89
N GLU A 53 20.32 -6.16 8.62
CA GLU A 53 20.71 -7.42 8.00
C GLU A 53 19.63 -7.92 7.02
N ASN A 54 20.08 -8.48 5.90
CA ASN A 54 19.16 -9.07 4.95
C ASN A 54 18.74 -10.47 5.46
N PRO A 55 17.44 -10.79 5.55
CA PRO A 55 16.98 -12.09 6.07
C PRO A 55 17.49 -13.31 5.29
N ASN A 56 17.97 -13.12 4.07
CA ASN A 56 18.58 -14.16 3.23
C ASN A 56 20.09 -14.34 3.47
N GLY A 57 20.68 -13.64 4.45
CA GLY A 57 22.10 -13.72 4.78
C GLY A 57 23.04 -12.97 3.83
N SER A 58 22.54 -12.24 2.83
CA SER A 58 23.36 -11.58 1.81
C SER A 58 24.03 -10.26 2.29
N GLY A 59 24.34 -10.13 3.58
CA GLY A 59 24.92 -8.94 4.19
C GLY A 59 23.89 -7.91 4.68
N LYS A 60 24.33 -6.67 4.91
CA LYS A 60 23.48 -5.56 5.36
C LYS A 60 22.91 -4.79 4.18
N VAL A 61 21.63 -4.45 4.27
CA VAL A 61 20.88 -3.68 3.29
C VAL A 61 20.28 -2.47 3.98
N GLU A 62 20.46 -1.30 3.38
CA GLU A 62 19.77 -0.09 3.82
C GLU A 62 18.27 -0.28 3.62
N ARG A 63 17.49 -0.16 4.68
CA ARG A 63 16.03 -0.24 4.65
C ARG A 63 15.47 1.09 5.09
N LEU A 64 14.33 1.46 4.53
CA LEU A 64 13.64 2.70 4.89
C LEU A 64 12.34 2.38 5.63
N PRO A 65 12.40 2.10 6.95
CA PRO A 65 11.23 2.10 7.81
C PRO A 65 10.35 3.31 7.53
N THR A 66 9.07 3.03 7.31
CA THR A 66 8.05 4.06 7.22
C THR A 66 7.08 3.88 8.36
N LEU A 67 7.13 4.82 9.29
CA LEU A 67 6.18 4.93 10.36
C LEU A 67 5.16 6.01 10.02
N VAL A 68 3.91 5.78 10.38
CA VAL A 68 2.88 6.81 10.38
C VAL A 68 2.33 6.94 11.78
N SER A 69 2.35 8.16 12.30
CA SER A 69 1.81 8.49 13.61
C SER A 69 0.62 9.44 13.46
N TRP A 70 -0.42 9.20 14.24
CA TRP A 70 -1.62 10.02 14.33
C TRP A 70 -2.29 9.79 15.69
N ASP A 71 -2.83 10.84 16.32
CA ASP A 71 -3.68 10.72 17.53
C ASP A 71 -3.15 9.73 18.59
N GLY A 72 -1.90 9.94 19.05
CA GLY A 72 -1.23 9.08 20.03
C GLY A 72 -0.95 7.63 19.59
N SER A 73 -1.33 7.28 18.37
CA SER A 73 -1.14 5.98 17.75
C SER A 73 -0.01 6.02 16.73
N GLU A 74 0.72 4.91 16.60
CA GLU A 74 1.72 4.74 15.56
C GLU A 74 1.51 3.44 14.78
N LYS A 75 1.98 3.42 13.53
CA LYS A 75 2.06 2.19 12.76
C LYS A 75 3.21 2.18 11.78
N LEU A 76 3.96 1.08 11.83
CA LEU A 76 4.90 0.70 10.80
C LEU A 76 4.15 0.20 9.56
N LEU A 77 4.27 0.94 8.45
CA LEU A 77 3.70 0.56 7.16
C LEU A 77 4.57 -0.47 6.41
N GLY A 78 5.88 -0.43 6.65
CA GLY A 78 6.83 -1.36 6.06
C GLY A 78 8.28 -0.87 6.16
N THR A 79 9.21 -1.75 5.81
CA THR A 79 10.66 -1.54 5.82
C THR A 79 11.28 -1.94 4.47
N PRO A 80 10.90 -1.27 3.36
CA PRO A 80 11.43 -1.56 2.04
C PRO A 80 12.95 -1.48 2.02
N ALA A 81 13.58 -2.47 1.38
CA ALA A 81 15.01 -2.46 1.07
C ALA A 81 15.30 -1.41 -0.01
N LEU A 82 16.33 -0.59 0.22
CA LEU A 82 16.92 0.31 -0.75
C LEU A 82 17.92 -0.48 -1.56
N VAL A 83 17.65 -0.60 -2.86
CA VAL A 83 18.54 -1.32 -3.79
C VAL A 83 19.76 -0.45 -4.13
N LYS A 84 19.65 0.88 -4.00
CA LYS A 84 20.73 1.88 -4.12
C LYS A 84 20.42 3.11 -3.26
N GLY A 85 21.40 3.62 -2.52
CA GLY A 85 21.29 4.80 -1.64
C GLY A 85 21.30 6.14 -2.38
N THR A 86 20.64 6.25 -3.53
CA THR A 86 20.61 7.49 -4.34
C THR A 86 19.33 8.26 -4.04
N GLY A 87 19.41 9.60 -3.98
CA GLY A 87 18.25 10.48 -3.68
C GLY A 87 17.01 10.25 -4.57
N ASP A 88 17.19 9.77 -5.80
CA ASP A 88 16.09 9.41 -6.71
C ASP A 88 15.25 8.23 -6.20
N TYR A 89 15.86 7.29 -5.48
CA TYR A 89 15.16 6.15 -4.88
C TYR A 89 14.24 6.61 -3.74
N TYR A 90 14.66 7.61 -2.96
CA TYR A 90 13.81 8.24 -1.94
C TYR A 90 12.56 8.89 -2.56
N LYS A 91 12.72 9.53 -3.73
CA LYS A 91 11.61 10.13 -4.49
C LYS A 91 10.66 9.09 -5.09
N LEU A 92 11.17 7.94 -5.51
CA LEU A 92 10.35 6.81 -5.96
C LEU A 92 9.64 6.13 -4.79
N LEU A 93 10.30 6.04 -3.64
CA LEU A 93 9.75 5.45 -2.42
C LEU A 93 8.63 6.28 -1.84
N SER A 94 8.73 7.60 -1.78
CA SER A 94 7.61 8.46 -1.34
C SER A 94 6.35 8.21 -2.18
N ASN A 95 6.49 8.06 -3.50
CA ASN A 95 5.40 7.71 -4.40
C ASN A 95 4.85 6.28 -4.18
N LYS A 96 5.73 5.29 -3.98
CA LYS A 96 5.31 3.93 -3.61
C LYS A 96 4.68 3.87 -2.23
N LEU A 97 5.08 4.75 -1.33
CA LEU A 97 4.59 4.77 0.02
C LEU A 97 3.18 5.31 0.12
N ILE A 98 2.85 6.34 -0.67
CA ILE A 98 1.46 6.75 -0.88
C ILE A 98 0.62 5.54 -1.26
N PHE A 99 1.16 4.63 -2.07
CA PHE A 99 0.46 3.40 -2.44
C PHE A 99 0.32 2.40 -1.28
N ILE A 100 1.35 2.23 -0.43
CA ILE A 100 1.31 1.38 0.78
C ILE A 100 0.35 1.96 1.82
N PHE A 101 0.43 3.26 2.10
CA PHE A 101 -0.48 3.97 2.98
C PHE A 101 -1.94 3.85 2.51
N ASN A 102 -2.19 4.00 1.20
CA ASN A 102 -3.51 3.75 0.62
C ASN A 102 -3.98 2.29 0.78
N ALA A 103 -3.08 1.31 0.68
CA ALA A 103 -3.42 -0.09 0.93
C ALA A 103 -3.72 -0.34 2.42
N TYR A 104 -3.01 0.35 3.31
CA TYR A 104 -3.26 0.29 4.75
C TYR A 104 -4.62 0.89 5.13
N LEU A 105 -4.96 2.08 4.61
CA LEU A 105 -6.28 2.70 4.79
C LEU A 105 -7.43 1.81 4.31
N ARG A 106 -7.23 1.04 3.23
CA ARG A 106 -8.22 0.03 2.81
C ARG A 106 -8.43 -1.06 3.86
N ARG A 107 -7.35 -1.51 4.52
CA ARG A 107 -7.43 -2.58 5.53
C ARG A 107 -8.13 -2.09 6.80
N ILE A 108 -7.89 -0.85 7.21
CA ILE A 108 -8.63 -0.20 8.30
C ILE A 108 -10.12 -0.08 7.95
N ARG A 109 -10.46 0.51 6.79
CA ARG A 109 -11.86 0.67 6.36
C ARG A 109 -12.59 -0.67 6.29
N ARG A 110 -11.93 -1.74 5.83
CA ARG A 110 -12.52 -3.08 5.79
C ARG A 110 -12.78 -3.64 7.18
N GLN A 111 -11.88 -3.43 8.14
CA GLN A 111 -12.10 -3.85 9.53
C GLN A 111 -13.21 -3.06 10.23
N ILE A 112 -13.31 -1.75 9.98
CA ILE A 112 -14.38 -0.89 10.53
C ILE A 112 -15.74 -1.30 9.93
N SER A 113 -15.85 -1.47 8.61
CA SER A 113 -17.10 -1.94 7.98
C SER A 113 -17.54 -3.32 8.47
N LEU A 114 -16.61 -4.23 8.75
CA LEU A 114 -16.94 -5.55 9.31
C LEU A 114 -17.39 -5.49 10.78
N ARG A 115 -16.98 -4.46 11.53
CA ARG A 115 -17.40 -4.25 12.92
C ARG A 115 -18.73 -3.52 13.09
N ILE A 116 -19.15 -2.76 12.07
CA ILE A 116 -20.45 -2.07 12.06
C ILE A 116 -21.56 -2.98 11.52
N ALA A 117 -21.20 -4.03 10.77
CA ALA A 117 -22.14 -5.00 10.18
C ALA A 117 -22.38 -6.25 11.06
N ALA A 118 -21.86 -6.28 12.29
CA ALA A 118 -22.03 -7.33 13.29
C ALA A 118 -22.73 -6.74 14.52
#